data_AF-A0A2W7AIU5-F1
#
_entry.id   AF-A0A2W7AIU5-F1
#
_cell.length_a   1.000
_cell.length_b   1.000
_cell.length_c   1.000
_cell.angle_alpha   90.00
_cell.angle_beta   90.00
_cell.angle_gamma   90.00
#
_symmetry.space_group_name_H-M   'P 1'
#
loop_
_entity.id
_entity.type
_entity.pdbx_description
1 polymer ?
#
loop_
_entity_poly.entity_id
_entity_poly.type
_entity_poly.pdbx_seq_one_letter_code
_entity_poly.pdbx_strand_id
1 'polypeptide(L)' 'MPAKSFLSSEEVDKLQKALRESELAHVRERILILLLQNDGKTQRAI' A
#
# COMPACT_ATOMS: atom_id res chain seq x y z
N MET A 1 7.25 -4.53 -15.25
CA MET A 1 8.09 -3.62 -14.44
C MET A 1 7.18 -3.01 -13.39
N PRO A 2 7.52 -3.02 -12.08
CA PRO A 2 6.68 -2.35 -11.10
C PRO A 2 6.77 -0.85 -11.37
N ALA A 3 5.62 -0.20 -11.53
CA ALA A 3 5.55 1.25 -11.66
C ALA A 3 6.11 1.85 -10.36
N LYS A 4 7.24 2.55 -10.44
CA LYS A 4 7.76 3.29 -9.28
C LYS A 4 6.88 4.53 -9.09
N SER A 5 6.39 4.74 -7.88
CA SER A 5 5.68 5.97 -7.49
C SER A 5 4.50 6.34 -8.40
N PHE A 6 3.54 5.42 -8.55
CA PHE A 6 2.31 5.68 -9.30
C PHE A 6 1.20 6.33 -8.44
N LEU A 7 1.38 6.36 -7.12
CA LEU A 7 0.52 7.10 -6.20
C LEU A 7 1.12 8.47 -5.89
N SER A 8 0.26 9.48 -5.86
CA SER A 8 0.59 10.79 -5.30
C SER A 8 0.79 10.73 -3.78
N SER A 9 1.46 11.72 -3.20
CA SER A 9 1.63 11.81 -1.75
C SER A 9 0.29 11.82 -0.99
N GLU A 10 -0.72 12.49 -1.56
CA GLU A 10 -2.06 12.54 -0.97
C GLU A 10 -2.74 11.16 -0.96
N GLU A 11 -2.59 10.37 -2.03
CA GLU A 11 -3.11 9.00 -2.10
C GLU A 11 -2.41 8.07 -1.11
N VAL A 12 -1.09 8.21 -0.95
CA VAL A 12 -0.30 7.47 0.03
C VAL A 12 -0.80 7.77 1.45
N ASP A 13 -1.01 9.04 1.79
CA ASP A 13 -1.50 9.45 3.12
C ASP A 13 -2.90 8.88 3.41
N LYS A 14 -3.81 8.93 2.42
CA LYS A 14 -5.16 8.34 2.54
C LYS A 14 -5.10 6.83 2.75
N LEU A 15 -4.24 6.13 2.00
CA LEU A 15 -4.05 4.69 2.13
C LEU A 15 -3.43 4.32 3.47
N GLN A 16 -2.44 5.07 3.96
CA GLN A 16 -1.87 4.84 5.29
C GLN A 16 -2.88 5.06 6.42
N LYS A 17 -3.76 6.06 6.29
CA LYS A 17 -4.86 6.28 7.23
C LYS A 17 -5.86 5.11 7.19
N ALA A 18 -6.31 4.72 6.00
CA ALA A 18 -7.22 3.58 5.82
C ALA A 18 -6.62 2.26 6.32
N LEU A 19 -5.31 2.05 6.21
CA LEU A 19 -4.62 0.88 6.74
C LEU A 19 -4.73 0.77 8.27
N ARG A 20 -4.69 1.91 8.96
CA ARG A 20 -4.77 2.00 10.44
C ARG A 20 -6.20 1.91 10.95
N GLU A 21 -7.16 2.48 10.21
CA GLU A 21 -8.57 2.57 10.62
C GLU A 21 -9.42 1.38 10.16
N SER A 22 -8.95 0.58 9.20
CA SER A 22 -9.74 -0.54 8.68
C SER A 22 -9.73 -1.72 9.64
N GLU A 23 -10.90 -2.10 10.14
CA GLU A 23 -11.14 -3.31 10.93
C GLU A 23 -11.05 -4.60 10.09
N LEU A 24 -11.22 -4.48 8.77
CA LEU A 24 -11.24 -5.61 7.83
C LEU A 24 -9.83 -6.04 7.42
N ALA A 25 -9.42 -7.22 7.86
CA ALA A 25 -8.07 -7.76 7.60
C ALA A 25 -7.69 -7.79 6.10
N HIS A 26 -8.62 -8.23 5.24
CA HIS A 26 -8.38 -8.30 3.79
C HIS A 26 -8.23 -6.93 3.13
N VAL A 27 -8.85 -5.88 3.69
CA VAL A 27 -8.70 -4.51 3.19
C VAL A 27 -7.31 -3.98 3.56
N ARG A 28 -6.87 -4.19 4.82
CA ARG A 28 -5.53 -3.84 5.26
C ARG A 28 -4.44 -4.50 4.43
N GLU A 29 -4.58 -5.79 4.15
CA GLU A 29 -3.62 -6.55 3.35
C GLU A 29 -3.49 -6.00 1.92
N ARG A 30 -4.62 -5.69 1.27
CA ARG A 30 -4.61 -5.09 -0.08
C ARG A 30 -3.98 -3.70 -0.08
N ILE A 31 -4.29 -2.86 0.91
CA ILE A 31 -3.68 -1.54 1.06
C ILE A 31 -2.16 -1.66 1.26
N LEU A 32 -1.72 -2.61 2.08
CA LEU A 32 -0.30 -2.86 2.32
C LEU A 32 0.42 -3.30 1.04
N ILE A 33 -0.17 -4.21 0.26
CA ILE A 33 0.37 -4.64 -1.04
C ILE A 33 0.52 -3.44 -1.99
N LEU A 34 -0.51 -2.60 -2.08
CA LEU A 34 -0.50 -1.39 -2.91
C LEU A 34 0.61 -0.41 -2.51
N LEU A 35 0.74 -0.12 -1.21
CA LEU A 35 1.80 0.76 -0.70
C LEU A 35 3.20 0.22 -0.98
N LEU A 36 3.40 -1.09 -0.82
CA LEU A 36 4.67 -1.74 -1.11
C LEU A 36 5.01 -1.74 -2.61
N GLN A 37 4.03 -2.00 -3.46
CA GLN A 37 4.19 -1.87 -4.91
C GLN A 37 4.56 -0.44 -5.31
N ASN A 38 3.93 0.56 -4.69
CA ASN A 38 4.22 1.98 -4.92
C ASN A 38 5.67 2.34 -4.52
N ASP A 39 6.16 1.80 -3.40
CA ASP A 39 7.54 1.95 -2.93
C ASP A 39 8.57 1.17 -3.78
N GLY A 40 8.12 0.43 -4.81
CA GLY A 40 8.96 -0.46 -5.59
C GLY A 40 9.46 -1.69 -4.80
N LYS A 41 8.92 -1.91 -3.59
CA LYS A 41 9.18 -3.07 -2.77
C LYS A 41 8.20 -4.16 -3.17
N THR A 42 8.62 -5.08 -4.02
CA THR A 42 7.90 -6.35 -4.10
C THR A 42 8.08 -7.02 -2.74
N GLN A 43 6.97 -7.38 -2.08
CA GLN A 43 6.95 -8.08 -0.82
C GLN A 43 7.54 -9.49 -1.04
N ARG A 44 8.87 -9.59 -1.15
CA ARG A 44 9.60 -10.85 -0.98
C ARG A 44 9.67 -11.10 0.52
N ALA A 45 8.55 -11.58 1.07
CA ALA A 45 8.61 -12.38 2.28
C ALA A 45 9.08 -13.77 1.81
N ILE A 46 10.31 -14.12 2.14
CA ILE A 46 10.78 -15.51 2.20
C ILE A 46 10.50 -15.99 3.61
#